data_AF-A0A9X3X106-F1
#
_entry.id   AF-A0A9X3X106-F1
#
_cell.length_a   1.000
_cell.length_b   1.000
_cell.length_c   1.000
_cell.angle_alpha   90.00
_cell.angle_beta   90.00
_cell.angle_gamma   90.00
#
_symmetry.space_group_name_H-M   'P 1'
#
loop_
_entity.id
_entity.type
_entity.pdbx_description
1 polymer ?
#
loop_
_entity_poly.entity_id
_entity_poly.type
_entity_poly.pdbx_seq_one_letter_code
_entity_poly.pdbx_strand_id
1 'polypeptide(L)'
;MNFLLHRHLAEAHTGSRAAGAGAMLPDLWRMADRRVRPCRPVEMGGLLGGRLAEVLVGIRHHVAVDHWFHGDRVFLEGEKLVAARIREAQLEAKRMGLLAHVTWEMCLDGALLRRAGFEATRAALTEGFLAIEGDFEPAATMHHFGTHERTAEERAAFDARMKRLRAEIERGPWIEGYQYGEGVAIRVSGVRARLGLAPLDAADHARLGQALDGVAHEADAILEEILRAPSPLGDGRVRPSAALALGA
;
A
#
# COMPACT_ATOMS: atom_id res chain seq x y z
N MET A 1 4.49 -3.16 1.80
CA MET A 1 3.11 -2.95 1.42
C MET A 1 2.40 -2.29 2.56
N ASN A 2 2.06 -1.04 2.32
CA ASN A 2 1.37 -0.14 3.24
C ASN A 2 0.16 0.45 2.51
N PHE A 3 -0.53 -0.38 1.73
CA PHE A 3 -1.41 0.12 0.67
C PHE A 3 -2.66 0.79 1.25
N LEU A 4 -3.10 0.41 2.47
CA LEU A 4 -4.24 1.07 3.13
C LEU A 4 -3.84 2.46 3.59
N LEU A 5 -2.65 2.61 4.19
CA LEU A 5 -2.16 3.91 4.62
C LEU A 5 -1.90 4.84 3.43
N HIS A 6 -1.29 4.35 2.35
CA HIS A 6 -1.12 5.15 1.13
C HIS A 6 -2.47 5.62 0.58
N ARG A 7 -3.46 4.73 0.51
CA ARG A 7 -4.82 5.08 0.11
C ARG A 7 -5.40 6.19 0.97
N HIS A 8 -5.30 6.03 2.29
CA HIS A 8 -5.88 6.95 3.25
C HIS A 8 -5.21 8.33 3.17
N LEU A 9 -3.87 8.39 3.16
CA LEU A 9 -3.13 9.63 3.05
C LEU A 9 -3.39 10.34 1.72
N ALA A 10 -3.46 9.59 0.61
CA ALA A 10 -3.76 10.18 -0.70
C ALA A 10 -5.16 10.80 -0.73
N GLU A 11 -6.17 10.08 -0.24
CA GLU A 11 -7.53 10.60 -0.15
C GLU A 11 -7.63 11.82 0.77
N ALA A 12 -7.00 11.77 1.94
CA ALA A 12 -6.99 12.88 2.88
C ALA A 12 -6.30 14.13 2.32
N HIS A 13 -5.16 13.97 1.62
CA HIS A 13 -4.39 15.10 1.08
C HIS A 13 -5.00 15.69 -0.19
N THR A 14 -5.73 14.89 -0.98
CA THR A 14 -6.24 15.31 -2.30
C THR A 14 -7.75 15.57 -2.30
N GLY A 15 -8.49 15.01 -1.35
CA GLY A 15 -9.94 14.99 -1.35
C GLY A 15 -10.56 14.07 -2.42
N SER A 16 -9.76 13.23 -3.10
CA SER A 16 -10.23 12.35 -4.17
C SER A 16 -10.13 10.87 -3.79
N ARG A 17 -11.26 10.15 -3.93
CA ARG A 17 -11.32 8.70 -3.79
C ARG A 17 -10.55 7.97 -4.88
N ALA A 18 -10.56 8.49 -6.11
CA ALA A 18 -9.82 7.91 -7.23
C ALA A 18 -8.30 8.06 -7.02
N ALA A 19 -7.84 9.19 -6.45
CA ALA A 19 -6.45 9.34 -6.03
C ALA A 19 -6.10 8.39 -4.88
N GLY A 20 -6.98 8.23 -3.90
CA GLY A 20 -6.83 7.21 -2.85
C GLY A 20 -6.61 5.80 -3.43
N ALA A 21 -7.49 5.35 -4.32
CA ALA A 21 -7.35 4.06 -4.97
C ALA A 21 -6.11 3.98 -5.87
N GLY A 22 -5.76 5.06 -6.57
CA GLY A 22 -4.55 5.19 -7.37
C GLY A 22 -3.27 4.98 -6.55
N ALA A 23 -3.23 5.48 -5.31
CA ALA A 23 -2.09 5.34 -4.41
C ALA A 23 -1.85 3.90 -3.92
N MET A 24 -2.84 3.00 -4.04
CA MET A 24 -2.66 1.57 -3.75
C MET A 24 -1.99 0.82 -4.90
N LEU A 25 -2.17 1.31 -6.13
CA LEU A 25 -1.83 0.56 -7.34
C LEU A 25 -0.37 0.15 -7.42
N PRO A 26 0.62 1.01 -7.09
CA PRO A 26 2.02 0.63 -7.04
C PRO A 26 2.30 -0.66 -6.23
N ASP A 27 1.77 -0.75 -5.02
CA ASP A 27 1.93 -1.90 -4.13
C ASP A 27 1.28 -3.16 -4.74
N LEU A 28 0.03 -3.04 -5.20
CA LEU A 28 -0.69 -4.15 -5.82
C LEU A 28 -0.02 -4.63 -7.11
N TRP A 29 0.49 -3.71 -7.93
CA TRP A 29 1.23 -4.05 -9.13
C TRP A 29 2.52 -4.79 -8.80
N ARG A 30 3.26 -4.38 -7.75
CA ARG A 30 4.46 -5.11 -7.30
C ARG A 30 4.16 -6.52 -6.84
N MET A 31 2.99 -6.74 -6.25
CA MET A 31 2.53 -8.09 -5.91
C MET A 31 2.20 -8.92 -7.15
N ALA A 32 1.53 -8.32 -8.13
CA ALA A 32 1.17 -9.00 -9.37
C ALA A 32 2.41 -9.28 -10.23
N ASP A 33 3.36 -8.36 -10.33
CA ASP A 33 4.62 -8.51 -11.05
C ASP A 33 5.76 -7.78 -10.30
N ARG A 34 6.71 -8.57 -9.78
CA ARG A 34 7.89 -8.07 -9.05
C ARG A 34 8.82 -7.22 -9.92
N ARG A 35 8.62 -7.13 -11.23
CA ARG A 35 9.41 -6.30 -12.15
C ARG A 35 8.89 -4.87 -12.25
N VAL A 36 7.64 -4.60 -11.84
CA VAL A 36 7.09 -3.24 -11.81
C VAL A 36 8.00 -2.35 -10.96
N ARG A 37 8.23 -1.11 -11.38
CA ARG A 37 8.95 -0.08 -10.61
C ARG A 37 8.31 1.28 -10.90
N PRO A 38 7.30 1.70 -10.13
CA PRO A 38 6.72 3.02 -10.30
C PRO A 38 7.71 4.05 -9.74
N CYS A 39 8.60 4.55 -10.59
CA CYS A 39 9.67 5.45 -10.17
C CYS A 39 9.67 6.80 -10.90
N ARG A 40 8.90 6.93 -11.99
CA ARG A 40 8.87 8.15 -12.79
C ARG A 40 7.48 8.78 -12.72
N PRO A 41 7.39 10.09 -12.45
CA PRO A 41 6.18 10.84 -12.73
C PRO A 41 5.84 10.66 -14.21
N VAL A 42 4.61 10.26 -14.51
CA VAL A 42 4.13 10.37 -15.89
C VAL A 42 3.79 11.85 -16.09
N GLU A 43 4.41 12.48 -17.09
CA GLU A 43 4.06 13.86 -17.42
C GLU A 43 2.59 13.91 -17.81
N MET A 44 1.81 14.57 -16.97
CA MET A 44 0.42 14.88 -17.23
C MET A 44 0.41 16.00 -18.26
N GLY A 45 0.57 15.66 -19.54
CA GLY A 45 0.23 16.60 -20.61
C GLY A 45 -1.18 17.14 -20.32
N GLY A 46 -1.39 18.45 -20.53
CA GLY A 46 -2.60 19.19 -20.09
C GLY A 46 -3.95 18.70 -20.65
N LEU A 47 -4.00 17.53 -21.27
CA LEU A 47 -5.14 16.86 -21.88
C LEU A 47 -5.69 15.69 -21.03
N LEU A 48 -5.01 15.27 -19.96
CA LEU A 48 -5.55 14.26 -19.04
C LEU A 48 -6.54 14.93 -18.09
N GLY A 49 -7.80 15.01 -18.52
CA GLY A 49 -8.94 15.34 -17.67
C GLY A 49 -9.61 14.09 -17.10
N GLY A 50 -10.44 14.27 -16.06
CA GLY A 50 -11.26 13.21 -15.50
C GLY A 50 -10.53 12.25 -14.55
N ARG A 51 -11.11 11.07 -14.35
CA ARG A 51 -10.70 10.12 -13.29
C ARG A 51 -9.28 9.59 -13.43
N LEU A 52 -8.82 9.30 -14.65
CA LEU A 52 -7.44 8.88 -14.91
C LEU A 52 -6.41 9.89 -14.35
N ALA A 53 -6.69 11.20 -14.46
CA ALA A 53 -5.83 12.23 -13.91
C ALA A 53 -5.71 12.13 -12.38
N GLU A 54 -6.81 11.87 -11.68
CA GLU A 54 -6.83 11.67 -10.23
C GLU A 54 -6.08 10.39 -9.83
N VAL A 55 -6.25 9.30 -10.58
CA VAL A 55 -5.50 8.04 -10.37
C VAL A 55 -3.99 8.28 -10.47
N LEU A 56 -3.54 9.03 -11.48
CA LEU A 56 -2.13 9.36 -11.67
C LEU A 56 -1.60 10.28 -10.56
N VAL A 57 -2.43 11.21 -10.05
CA VAL A 57 -2.11 11.98 -8.84
C VAL A 57 -1.91 11.05 -7.64
N GLY A 58 -2.78 10.05 -7.46
CA GLY A 58 -2.66 9.02 -6.44
C GLY A 58 -1.35 8.23 -6.53
N ILE A 59 -0.99 7.76 -7.72
CA ILE A 59 0.27 7.04 -7.95
C ILE A 59 1.48 7.92 -7.63
N ARG A 60 1.46 9.19 -8.05
CA ARG A 60 2.53 10.14 -7.71
C ARG A 60 2.61 10.40 -6.22
N HIS A 61 1.46 10.48 -5.54
CA HIS A 61 1.40 10.64 -4.09
C HIS A 61 2.01 9.42 -3.38
N HIS A 62 1.68 8.19 -3.80
CA HIS A 62 2.31 6.98 -3.29
C HIS A 62 3.84 7.06 -3.38
N VAL A 63 4.39 7.37 -4.55
CA VAL A 63 5.85 7.46 -4.74
C VAL A 63 6.48 8.52 -3.83
N ALA A 64 5.82 9.66 -3.64
CA ALA A 64 6.29 10.73 -2.76
C ALA A 64 6.24 10.33 -1.27
N VAL A 65 5.15 9.68 -0.84
CA VAL A 65 5.01 9.16 0.53
C VAL A 65 6.02 8.05 0.80
N ASP A 66 6.22 7.12 -0.14
CA ASP A 66 7.25 6.07 -0.05
C ASP A 66 8.64 6.67 0.14
N HIS A 67 8.97 7.69 -0.64
CA HIS A 67 10.26 8.38 -0.50
C HIS A 67 10.40 9.04 0.87
N TRP A 68 9.34 9.70 1.35
CA TRP A 68 9.32 10.29 2.68
C TRP A 68 9.48 9.24 3.78
N PHE A 69 8.70 8.15 3.78
CA PHE A 69 8.81 7.08 4.78
C PHE A 69 10.23 6.53 4.87
N HIS A 70 10.90 6.28 3.75
CA HIS A 70 12.27 5.75 3.78
C HIS A 70 13.31 6.72 4.37
N GLY A 71 13.02 8.02 4.43
CA GLY A 71 13.87 9.03 5.05
C GLY A 71 13.43 9.46 6.46
N ASP A 72 12.20 9.10 6.85
CA ASP A 72 11.59 9.59 8.08
C ASP A 72 12.05 8.81 9.32
N ARG A 73 12.35 9.54 10.39
CA ARG A 73 12.84 8.96 11.65
C ARG A 73 11.86 7.95 12.24
N VAL A 74 10.57 8.28 12.22
CA VAL A 74 9.52 7.48 12.85
C VAL A 74 9.40 6.12 12.16
N PHE A 75 9.49 6.12 10.83
CA PHE A 75 9.45 4.90 10.05
C PHE A 75 10.69 4.03 10.28
N LEU A 76 11.89 4.63 10.28
CA LEU A 76 13.15 3.93 10.53
C LEU A 76 13.24 3.34 11.95
N GLU A 77 12.65 4.00 12.95
CA GLU A 77 12.55 3.48 14.31
C GLU A 77 11.59 2.29 14.40
N GLY A 78 10.44 2.35 13.70
CA GLY A 78 9.51 1.24 13.58
C GLY A 78 10.15 0.00 12.94
N GLU A 79 10.94 0.15 11.87
CA GLU A 79 11.68 -0.96 11.27
C GLU A 79 12.67 -1.60 12.25
N LYS A 80 13.40 -0.77 13.02
CA LYS A 80 14.36 -1.25 14.03
C LYS A 80 13.64 -2.01 15.14
N LEU A 81 12.51 -1.50 15.61
CA LEU A 81 11.67 -2.15 16.61
C LEU A 81 11.23 -3.54 16.11
N VAL A 82 10.68 -3.62 14.90
CA VAL A 82 10.25 -4.90 14.32
C VAL A 82 11.43 -5.87 14.19
N ALA A 83 12.57 -5.41 13.69
CA ALA A 83 13.76 -6.27 13.58
C ALA A 83 14.21 -6.79 14.96
N ALA A 84 14.12 -5.99 16.01
CA ALA A 84 14.40 -6.43 17.38
C ALA A 84 13.39 -7.49 17.84
N ARG A 85 12.08 -7.27 17.64
CA ARG A 85 11.02 -8.22 18.00
C ARG A 85 11.13 -9.57 17.28
N ILE A 86 11.47 -9.56 15.99
CA ILE A 86 11.69 -10.80 15.22
C ILE A 86 12.89 -11.59 15.79
N ARG A 87 13.97 -10.91 16.19
CA ARG A 87 15.13 -11.55 16.83
C ARG A 87 14.79 -12.09 18.23
N GLU A 88 14.02 -11.35 19.02
CA GLU A 88 13.52 -11.81 20.33
C GLU A 88 12.65 -13.08 20.19
N ALA A 89 11.86 -13.18 19.10
CA ALA A 89 11.11 -14.39 18.76
C ALA A 89 12.00 -15.56 18.25
N GLN A 90 13.33 -15.36 18.23
CA GLN A 90 14.35 -16.31 17.77
C GLN A 90 14.21 -16.69 16.30
N LEU A 91 13.72 -15.75 15.47
CA LEU A 91 13.57 -15.96 14.04
C LEU A 91 14.71 -15.30 13.28
N GLU A 92 15.48 -16.11 12.57
CA GLU A 92 16.54 -15.64 11.69
C GLU A 92 16.03 -15.38 10.26
N ALA A 93 16.64 -14.38 9.62
CA ALA A 93 16.36 -14.03 8.24
C ALA A 93 17.58 -13.37 7.58
N LYS A 94 18.06 -13.94 6.46
CA LYS A 94 19.16 -13.36 5.66
C LYS A 94 18.90 -11.93 5.17
N ARG A 95 17.64 -11.49 5.15
CA ARG A 95 17.20 -10.15 4.75
C ARG A 95 16.35 -9.52 5.83
N MET A 96 16.85 -9.50 7.08
CA MET A 96 16.11 -9.01 8.24
C MET A 96 15.54 -7.61 8.02
N GLY A 97 16.31 -6.67 7.47
CA GLY A 97 15.83 -5.31 7.19
C GLY A 97 14.61 -5.28 6.27
N LEU A 98 14.63 -6.02 5.15
CA LEU A 98 13.49 -6.10 4.24
C LEU A 98 12.26 -6.76 4.89
N LEU A 99 12.48 -7.80 5.70
CA LEU A 99 11.39 -8.46 6.42
C LEU A 99 10.76 -7.52 7.45
N ALA A 100 11.60 -6.78 8.19
CA ALA A 100 11.17 -5.82 9.18
C ALA A 100 10.41 -4.65 8.55
N HIS A 101 10.90 -4.11 7.44
CA HIS A 101 10.22 -3.10 6.62
C HIS A 101 8.80 -3.52 6.26
N VAL A 102 8.65 -4.66 5.58
CA VAL A 102 7.33 -5.13 5.13
C VAL A 102 6.39 -5.44 6.29
N THR A 103 6.94 -5.94 7.40
CA THR A 103 6.16 -6.24 8.61
C THR A 103 5.71 -4.96 9.32
N TRP A 104 6.55 -3.93 9.36
CA TRP A 104 6.21 -2.62 9.91
C TRP A 104 5.08 -1.95 9.14
N GLU A 105 5.17 -1.97 7.80
CA GLU A 105 4.09 -1.48 6.93
C GLU A 105 2.75 -2.19 7.18
N MET A 106 2.76 -3.52 7.36
CA MET A 106 1.55 -4.27 7.72
C MET A 106 1.00 -3.87 9.10
N CYS A 107 1.88 -3.55 10.07
CA CYS A 107 1.46 -3.08 11.39
C CYS A 107 0.81 -1.69 11.32
N LEU A 108 1.30 -0.80 10.45
CA LEU A 108 0.71 0.52 10.20
C LEU A 108 -0.66 0.41 9.50
N ASP A 109 -0.79 -0.44 8.48
CA ASP A 109 -2.08 -0.78 7.86
C ASP A 109 -3.05 -1.35 8.92
N GLY A 110 -2.55 -2.19 9.82
CA GLY A 110 -3.29 -2.72 10.97
C GLY A 110 -3.76 -1.65 11.95
N ALA A 111 -2.89 -0.70 12.30
CA ALA A 111 -3.24 0.43 13.15
C ALA A 111 -4.34 1.30 12.52
N LEU A 112 -4.25 1.52 11.21
CA LEU A 112 -5.27 2.25 10.47
C LEU A 112 -6.62 1.53 10.51
N LEU A 113 -6.62 0.20 10.32
CA LEU A 113 -7.83 -0.62 10.41
C LEU A 113 -8.47 -0.57 11.80
N ARG A 114 -7.68 -0.67 12.87
CA ARG A 114 -8.18 -0.56 14.25
C ARG A 114 -8.78 0.83 14.51
N ARG A 115 -8.15 1.89 14.01
CA ARG A 115 -8.61 3.28 14.16
C ARG A 115 -9.89 3.57 13.36
N ALA A 116 -9.90 3.21 12.08
CA ALA A 116 -11.00 3.55 11.16
C ALA A 116 -12.17 2.55 11.21
N GLY A 117 -11.93 1.34 11.71
CA GLY A 117 -12.86 0.22 11.69
C GLY A 117 -12.75 -0.60 10.40
N PHE A 118 -12.78 -1.93 10.55
CA PHE A 118 -12.64 -2.87 9.46
C PHE A 118 -13.71 -2.72 8.37
N GLU A 119 -15.00 -2.70 8.75
CA GLU A 119 -16.09 -2.60 7.76
C GLU A 119 -16.09 -1.26 7.02
N ALA A 120 -15.80 -0.16 7.72
CA ALA A 120 -15.68 1.15 7.09
C ALA A 120 -14.52 1.18 6.08
N THR A 121 -13.38 0.60 6.45
CA THR A 121 -12.22 0.48 5.55
C THR A 121 -12.54 -0.41 4.34
N ARG A 122 -13.22 -1.54 4.55
CA ARG A 122 -13.64 -2.45 3.48
C ARG A 122 -14.59 -1.77 2.49
N ALA A 123 -15.59 -1.05 2.99
CA ALA A 123 -16.50 -0.26 2.15
C ALA A 123 -15.72 0.80 1.34
N ALA A 124 -14.82 1.53 1.99
CA ALA A 124 -14.01 2.57 1.37
C ALA A 124 -13.07 2.01 0.26
N LEU A 125 -12.58 0.78 0.42
CA LEU A 125 -11.81 0.07 -0.62
C LEU A 125 -12.67 -0.32 -1.81
N THR A 126 -13.87 -0.88 -1.57
CA THR A 126 -14.82 -1.21 -2.64
C THR A 126 -15.20 0.04 -3.43
N GLU A 127 -15.54 1.13 -2.74
CA GLU A 127 -15.84 2.41 -3.38
C GLU A 127 -14.66 2.96 -4.17
N GLY A 128 -13.43 2.83 -3.64
CA GLY A 128 -12.20 3.23 -4.32
C GLY A 128 -11.97 2.44 -5.62
N PHE A 129 -12.14 1.12 -5.59
CA PHE A 129 -12.01 0.29 -6.79
C PHE A 129 -13.07 0.60 -7.84
N LEU A 130 -14.32 0.86 -7.43
CA LEU A 130 -15.38 1.31 -8.33
C LEU A 130 -15.05 2.69 -8.93
N ALA A 131 -14.48 3.59 -8.14
CA ALA A 131 -14.12 4.94 -8.59
C ALA A 131 -13.01 4.96 -9.65
N ILE A 132 -12.24 3.88 -9.83
CA ILE A 132 -11.17 3.77 -10.83
C ILE A 132 -11.45 2.69 -11.87
N GLU A 133 -12.68 2.18 -11.93
CA GLU A 133 -13.07 1.18 -12.91
C GLU A 133 -12.92 1.73 -14.33
N GLY A 134 -12.16 1.02 -15.17
CA GLY A 134 -11.77 1.47 -16.51
C GLY A 134 -10.47 2.28 -16.58
N ASP A 135 -10.01 2.88 -15.47
CA ASP A 135 -8.78 3.68 -15.43
C ASP A 135 -7.55 2.87 -14.99
N PHE A 136 -7.76 1.66 -14.46
CA PHE A 136 -6.70 0.75 -14.02
C PHE A 136 -5.73 0.36 -15.15
N GLU A 137 -6.26 -0.08 -16.30
CA GLU A 137 -5.46 -0.57 -17.43
C GLU A 137 -4.67 0.56 -18.12
N PRO A 138 -5.26 1.74 -18.40
CA PRO A 138 -4.51 2.90 -18.87
C PRO A 138 -3.37 3.29 -17.90
N ALA A 139 -3.64 3.35 -16.59
CA ALA A 139 -2.64 3.69 -15.59
C ALA A 139 -1.49 2.65 -15.54
N ALA A 140 -1.82 1.36 -15.56
CA ALA A 140 -0.82 0.29 -15.62
C ALA A 140 -0.01 0.33 -16.92
N THR A 141 -0.65 0.68 -18.05
CA THR A 141 0.05 0.84 -19.33
C THR A 141 1.07 1.95 -19.28
N MET A 142 0.69 3.12 -18.75
CA MET A 142 1.57 4.29 -18.65
C MET A 142 2.77 4.04 -17.71
N HIS A 143 2.54 3.40 -16.56
CA HIS A 143 3.59 3.23 -15.55
C HIS A 143 4.40 1.92 -15.66
N HIS A 144 3.78 0.81 -16.06
CA HIS A 144 4.43 -0.51 -16.08
C HIS A 144 4.80 -0.93 -17.50
N PHE A 145 3.84 -0.93 -18.42
CA PHE A 145 4.07 -1.48 -19.75
C PHE A 145 4.77 -0.52 -20.72
N GLY A 146 4.77 0.78 -20.44
CA GLY A 146 5.55 1.77 -21.19
C GLY A 146 7.05 1.73 -20.90
N THR A 147 7.47 1.12 -19.79
CA THR A 147 8.89 1.06 -19.37
C THR A 147 9.58 -0.25 -19.73
N HIS A 148 8.81 -1.33 -19.89
CA HIS A 148 9.30 -2.64 -20.25
C HIS A 148 8.35 -3.30 -21.25
N GLU A 149 8.89 -3.72 -22.39
CA GLU A 149 8.13 -4.55 -23.32
C GLU A 149 7.67 -5.84 -22.62
N ARG A 150 6.40 -6.18 -22.82
CA ARG A 150 5.76 -7.37 -22.26
C ARG A 150 5.02 -8.10 -23.36
N THR A 151 5.14 -9.42 -23.36
CA THR A 151 4.33 -10.25 -24.26
C THR A 151 2.85 -10.18 -23.89
N ALA A 152 1.98 -10.61 -24.80
CA ALA A 152 0.55 -10.69 -24.53
C ALA A 152 0.23 -11.62 -23.34
N GLU A 153 0.97 -12.72 -23.22
CA GLU A 153 0.83 -13.69 -22.13
C GLU A 153 1.23 -13.09 -20.78
N GLU A 154 2.30 -12.28 -20.74
CA GLU A 154 2.73 -11.60 -19.52
C GLU A 154 1.70 -10.56 -19.05
N ARG A 155 1.11 -9.81 -19.99
CA ARG A 155 0.03 -8.86 -19.70
C ARG A 155 -1.21 -9.58 -19.16
N ALA A 156 -1.65 -10.64 -19.83
CA ALA A 156 -2.78 -11.45 -19.38
C ALA A 156 -2.53 -12.06 -17.98
N ALA A 157 -1.30 -12.52 -17.70
CA ALA A 157 -0.94 -13.05 -16.39
C ALA A 157 -0.95 -11.97 -15.29
N PHE A 158 -0.49 -10.75 -15.60
CA PHE A 158 -0.58 -9.61 -14.71
C PHE A 158 -2.04 -9.25 -14.39
N ASP A 159 -2.88 -9.11 -15.41
CA ASP A 159 -4.30 -8.77 -15.23
C ASP A 159 -5.05 -9.84 -14.42
N ALA A 160 -4.78 -11.12 -14.69
CA ALA A 160 -5.35 -12.22 -13.93
C ALA A 160 -4.92 -12.18 -12.45
N ARG A 161 -3.67 -11.80 -12.15
CA ARG A 161 -3.20 -11.62 -10.77
C ARG A 161 -3.86 -10.42 -10.12
N MET A 162 -3.97 -9.30 -10.81
CA MET A 162 -4.63 -8.09 -10.31
C MET A 162 -6.09 -8.33 -9.97
N LYS A 163 -6.84 -9.03 -10.84
CA LYS A 163 -8.23 -9.44 -10.56
C LYS A 163 -8.33 -10.31 -9.30
N ARG A 164 -7.42 -11.26 -9.12
CA ARG A 164 -7.37 -12.09 -7.89
C ARG A 164 -7.03 -11.27 -6.65
N LEU A 165 -6.05 -10.37 -6.73
CA LEU A 165 -5.68 -9.51 -5.61
C LEU A 165 -6.86 -8.62 -5.18
N ARG A 166 -7.55 -8.00 -6.14
CA ARG A 166 -8.77 -7.23 -5.88
C ARG A 166 -9.84 -8.08 -5.19
N ALA A 167 -10.13 -9.27 -5.72
CA ALA A 167 -11.12 -10.16 -5.13
C ALA A 167 -10.77 -10.59 -3.70
N GLU A 168 -9.49 -10.86 -3.41
CA GLU A 168 -9.05 -11.20 -2.05
C GLU A 168 -9.14 -10.02 -1.08
N ILE A 169 -8.86 -8.80 -1.53
CA ILE A 169 -9.03 -7.58 -0.73
C ILE A 169 -10.52 -7.34 -0.44
N GLU A 170 -11.38 -7.45 -1.46
CA GLU A 170 -12.84 -7.29 -1.32
C GLU A 170 -13.44 -8.36 -0.40
N ARG A 171 -12.89 -9.59 -0.41
CA ARG A 171 -13.32 -10.68 0.47
C ARG A 171 -13.12 -10.33 1.95
N GLY A 172 -12.03 -9.64 2.30
CA GLY A 172 -11.82 -9.09 3.65
C GLY A 172 -10.77 -9.78 4.54
N PRO A 173 -10.76 -11.12 4.72
CA PRO A 173 -9.87 -11.82 5.66
C PRO A 173 -8.38 -11.58 5.46
N TRP A 174 -7.99 -11.09 4.27
CA TRP A 174 -6.61 -10.67 4.08
C TRP A 174 -6.26 -9.47 4.93
N ILE A 175 -6.93 -8.34 4.70
CA ILE A 175 -6.63 -7.10 5.42
C ILE A 175 -7.09 -7.15 6.87
N GLU A 176 -8.15 -7.90 7.18
CA GLU A 176 -8.63 -8.10 8.55
C GLU A 176 -7.53 -8.60 9.49
N GLY A 177 -6.70 -9.52 9.00
CA GLY A 177 -5.60 -10.11 9.77
C GLY A 177 -4.49 -9.11 10.14
N TYR A 178 -4.41 -7.94 9.49
CA TYR A 178 -3.42 -6.93 9.88
C TYR A 178 -3.71 -6.31 11.26
N GLN A 179 -4.93 -6.45 11.77
CA GLN A 179 -5.31 -5.90 13.08
C GLN A 179 -4.61 -6.57 14.26
N TYR A 180 -4.04 -7.76 14.08
CA TYR A 180 -3.47 -8.56 15.17
C TYR A 180 -2.13 -9.17 14.76
N GLY A 181 -1.24 -9.37 15.72
CA GLY A 181 0.07 -9.95 15.50
C GLY A 181 0.02 -11.33 14.86
N GLU A 182 -0.94 -12.18 15.24
CA GLU A 182 -1.16 -13.50 14.62
C GLU A 182 -1.41 -13.39 13.11
N GLY A 183 -2.32 -12.50 12.70
CA GLY A 183 -2.65 -12.32 11.30
C GLY A 183 -1.49 -11.71 10.52
N VAL A 184 -0.71 -10.79 11.11
CA VAL A 184 0.53 -10.30 10.50
C VAL A 184 1.57 -11.42 10.38
N ALA A 185 1.74 -12.27 11.39
CA ALA A 185 2.69 -13.39 11.37
C ALA A 185 2.41 -14.36 10.21
N ILE A 186 1.14 -14.69 9.96
CA ILE A 186 0.71 -15.50 8.79
C ILE A 186 1.18 -14.87 7.47
N ARG A 187 1.08 -13.54 7.36
CA ARG A 187 1.44 -12.78 6.14
C ARG A 187 2.96 -12.71 5.98
N VAL A 188 3.68 -12.55 7.09
CA VAL A 188 5.14 -12.62 7.14
C VAL A 188 5.63 -13.98 6.65
N SER A 189 4.99 -15.10 7.01
CA SER A 189 5.33 -16.42 6.46
C SER A 189 5.23 -16.47 4.92
N GLY A 190 4.20 -15.85 4.35
CA GLY A 190 4.08 -15.71 2.89
C GLY A 190 5.16 -14.82 2.26
N VAL A 191 5.64 -13.79 2.98
CA VAL A 191 6.80 -12.98 2.55
C VAL A 191 8.08 -13.81 2.62
N ARG A 192 8.31 -14.54 3.70
CA ARG A 192 9.47 -15.42 3.91
C ARG A 192 9.60 -16.46 2.80
N ALA A 193 8.52 -17.14 2.46
CA ALA A 193 8.50 -18.13 1.37
C ALA A 193 8.93 -17.49 0.03
N ARG A 194 8.44 -16.29 -0.29
CA ARG A 194 8.82 -15.54 -1.51
C ARG A 194 10.27 -15.04 -1.54
N LEU A 195 10.92 -15.03 -0.37
CA LEU A 195 12.35 -14.73 -0.21
C LEU A 195 13.21 -16.00 -0.15
N GLY A 196 12.62 -17.19 -0.29
CA GLY A 196 13.35 -18.46 -0.20
C GLY A 196 13.81 -18.81 1.21
N LEU A 197 13.14 -18.28 2.24
CA LEU A 197 13.41 -18.61 3.64
C LEU A 197 12.58 -19.84 4.06
N ALA A 198 13.07 -20.56 5.07
CA ALA A 198 12.35 -21.71 5.62
C ALA A 198 10.96 -21.30 6.13
N PRO A 199 9.94 -22.16 5.93
CA PRO A 199 8.62 -21.94 6.50
C PRO A 199 8.71 -21.90 8.03
N LEU A 200 7.85 -21.09 8.63
CA LEU A 200 7.69 -21.06 10.08
C LEU A 200 6.80 -22.23 10.51
N ASP A 201 7.16 -22.90 11.60
CA ASP A 201 6.26 -23.89 12.22
C ASP A 201 5.20 -23.22 13.11
N ALA A 202 4.31 -24.02 13.72
CA ALA A 202 3.24 -23.48 14.56
C ALA A 202 3.77 -22.72 15.79
N ALA A 203 4.90 -23.16 16.36
CA ALA A 203 5.50 -22.50 17.52
C ALA A 203 6.16 -21.18 17.12
N ASP A 204 6.83 -21.14 15.98
CA ASP A 204 7.39 -19.92 15.38
C ASP A 204 6.28 -18.89 15.08
N HIS A 205 5.16 -19.35 14.51
CA HIS A 205 4.00 -18.50 14.26
C HIS A 205 3.46 -17.87 15.55
N ALA A 206 3.31 -18.67 16.62
CA ALA A 206 2.82 -18.18 17.89
C ALA A 206 3.76 -17.15 18.53
N ARG A 207 5.07 -17.43 18.56
CA ARG A 207 6.08 -16.50 19.11
C ARG A 207 6.13 -15.20 18.32
N LEU A 208 6.10 -15.28 16.98
CA LEU A 208 6.08 -14.09 16.13
C LEU A 208 4.79 -13.30 16.33
N GLY A 209 3.64 -13.96 16.38
CA GLY A 209 2.35 -13.31 16.61
C GLY A 209 2.35 -12.48 17.89
N GLN A 210 2.77 -13.09 19.01
CA GLN A 210 2.88 -12.41 20.29
C GLN A 210 3.87 -11.23 20.24
N ALA A 211 5.02 -11.39 19.58
CA ALA A 211 5.99 -10.31 19.43
C ALA A 211 5.43 -9.13 18.62
N LEU A 212 4.60 -9.41 17.62
CA LEU A 212 3.98 -8.40 16.76
C LEU A 212 2.76 -7.72 17.40
N ASP A 213 2.08 -8.34 18.36
CA ASP A 213 1.06 -7.65 19.17
C ASP A 213 1.68 -6.48 19.96
N GLY A 214 2.92 -6.64 20.44
CA GLY A 214 3.68 -5.56 21.05
C GLY A 214 4.02 -4.43 20.07
N VAL A 215 4.32 -4.76 18.82
CA VAL A 215 4.56 -3.76 17.75
C VAL A 215 3.28 -3.02 17.37
N ALA A 216 2.14 -3.70 17.36
CA ALA A 216 0.86 -3.12 16.99
C ALA A 216 0.48 -1.91 17.86
N HIS A 217 0.79 -1.95 19.16
CA HIS A 217 0.56 -0.84 20.08
C HIS A 217 1.41 0.39 19.74
N GLU A 218 2.68 0.18 19.37
CA GLU A 218 3.57 1.27 18.92
C GLU A 218 3.14 1.84 17.57
N ALA A 219 2.64 0.98 16.68
CA ALA A 219 2.06 1.41 15.40
C ALA A 219 0.83 2.31 15.60
N ASP A 220 -0.02 2.05 16.60
CA ASP A 220 -1.16 2.91 16.92
C ASP A 220 -0.72 4.33 17.33
N ALA A 221 0.32 4.43 18.16
CA ALA A 221 0.85 5.73 18.59
C ALA A 221 1.51 6.51 17.43
N ILE A 222 2.31 5.82 16.62
CA ILE A 222 3.02 6.39 15.48
C ILE A 222 2.05 6.83 14.37
N LEU A 223 0.97 6.08 14.15
CA LEU A 223 0.00 6.41 13.12
C LEU A 223 -0.53 7.84 13.28
N GLU A 224 -0.77 8.31 14.50
CA GLU A 224 -1.23 9.69 14.74
C GLU A 224 -0.23 10.76 14.29
N GLU A 225 1.07 10.49 14.41
CA GLU A 225 2.12 11.39 13.92
C GLU A 225 2.12 11.41 12.39
N ILE A 226 2.03 10.23 11.76
CA ILE A 226 1.98 10.08 10.30
C ILE A 226 0.74 10.79 9.71
N LEU A 227 -0.43 10.63 10.32
CA LEU A 227 -1.68 11.23 9.84
C LEU A 227 -1.70 12.76 9.96
N ARG A 228 -0.82 13.35 10.79
CA ARG A 228 -0.67 14.81 10.93
C ARG A 228 0.43 15.38 10.04
N ALA A 229 1.25 14.53 9.41
CA ALA A 229 2.31 14.98 8.53
C ALA A 229 1.71 15.73 7.32
N PRO A 230 2.31 16.86 6.90
CA PRO A 230 1.86 17.56 5.71
C PRO A 230 2.06 16.68 4.46
N SER A 231 1.26 16.95 3.41
CA SER A 231 1.42 16.25 2.15
C SER A 231 2.83 16.43 1.57
N PRO A 232 3.52 15.34 1.18
CA PRO A 232 4.85 15.43 0.57
C PRO A 232 4.79 16.05 -0.84
N LEU A 233 3.60 16.19 -1.43
CA LEU A 233 3.40 16.95 -2.67
C LEU A 233 3.25 18.47 -2.45
N GLY A 234 3.34 18.95 -1.20
CA GLY A 234 3.06 20.33 -0.82
C GLY A 234 1.57 20.67 -0.78
N ASP A 235 1.23 21.95 -0.56
CA ASP A 235 -0.14 22.52 -0.52
C ASP A 235 -0.88 22.48 -1.87
N GLY A 236 -0.42 21.65 -2.80
CA GLY A 236 -0.95 21.47 -4.14
C GLY A 236 -2.34 20.84 -4.19
N ARG A 237 -3.30 21.37 -3.42
CA ARG A 237 -4.73 21.26 -3.71
C ARG A 237 -4.86 21.60 -5.19
N VAL A 238 -5.13 20.57 -5.98
CA VAL A 238 -5.56 20.73 -7.36
C VAL A 238 -6.81 21.60 -7.26
N ARG A 239 -6.68 22.89 -7.60
CA ARG A 239 -7.86 23.74 -7.70
C ARG A 239 -8.78 23.03 -8.69
N PRO A 240 -10.02 22.66 -8.31
CA PRO A 240 -10.93 22.05 -9.26
C PRO A 240 -10.97 22.95 -10.48
N SER A 241 -10.65 22.38 -11.65
CA SER A 241 -10.65 23.12 -12.91
C SER A 241 -12.02 23.78 -13.04
N ALA A 242 -12.05 25.11 -13.10
CA ALA A 242 -13.28 25.91 -13.23
C ALA A 242 -13.96 25.75 -14.60
N ALA A 243 -13.75 24.63 -15.29
CA ALA A 243 -14.32 24.32 -16.58
C ALA A 243 -15.61 23.52 -16.40
N LEU A 244 -16.65 24.14 -15.84
CA LEU A 244 -18.06 23.71 -15.99
C LEU A 244 -19.08 24.79 -15.54
N ALA A 245 -18.71 26.07 -15.59
CA ALA A 245 -19.62 27.19 -15.23
C ALA A 245 -19.85 28.20 -16.38
N LEU A 246 -19.90 27.73 -17.62
CA LEU A 246 -20.44 28.49 -18.75
C LEU A 246 -21.46 27.60 -19.46
N GLY A 247 -22.68 27.65 -18.95
CA GLY A 247 -23.82 26.87 -19.43
C GLY A 247 -25.10 27.26 -18.69
N ALA A 248 -25.40 28.56 -18.66
CA ALA A 248 -26.72 29.15 -18.39
C ALA A 248 -26.77 30.53 -19.05
#